data_AF-A0A5D8QGD9-F1
#
_entry.id   AF-A0A5D8QGD9-F1
#
_cell.length_a   1.000
_cell.length_b   1.000
_cell.length_c   1.000
_cell.angle_alpha   90.00
_cell.angle_beta   90.00
_cell.angle_gamma   90.00
#
_symmetry.space_group_name_H-M   'P 1'
#
loop_
_entity.id
_entity.type
_entity.pdbx_description
1 polymer ?
#
loop_
_entity_poly.entity_id
_entity_poly.type
_entity_poly.pdbx_seq_one_letter_code
_entity_poly.pdbx_strand_id
1 'polypeptide(L)'
;MLRWERGFTLIEVIVAMAILAVTSIAIFGSIYTSLDTDYSSTIMTEESIIAQNIVEGIKSGDITEAHIDDYPFNGRTYSVDITESGQTNGVSRYDIEVNLRDRNNNPYLLSFYYKPGVLSGEPGGGDDGGNPGGGGNNGGNPGNGGNNGGGEGDLPDDEDSLWAIIKRIVEYLLVILFIAAVVIYMAFEWGPITTLRRIAICLNELNAENQSITRQTLYDKLHSKYGFNPSRFFKWVWGLK
;
A
#
# COMPACT_ATOMS: atom_id res chain seq x y z
N MET A 1 41.32 25.72 23.51
CA MET A 1 40.18 24.82 23.18
C MET A 1 39.32 25.53 22.14
N LEU A 2 39.64 25.40 20.85
CA LEU A 2 38.93 26.11 19.77
C LEU A 2 37.85 25.18 19.21
N ARG A 3 36.59 25.42 19.59
CA ARG A 3 35.42 24.78 18.97
C ARG A 3 35.20 25.44 17.62
N TRP A 4 35.46 24.71 16.55
CA TRP A 4 35.03 25.08 15.21
C TRP A 4 33.53 24.79 15.10
N GLU A 5 32.71 25.80 15.36
CA GLU A 5 31.28 25.79 15.00
C GLU A 5 31.17 26.02 13.48
N ARG A 6 31.49 24.99 12.68
CA ARG A 6 31.18 25.01 11.25
C ARG A 6 29.69 24.72 11.10
N GLY A 7 28.92 25.74 10.77
CA GLY A 7 27.54 25.56 10.33
C GLY A 7 27.49 24.70 9.07
N PHE A 8 26.40 23.95 8.91
CA PHE A 8 26.14 23.15 7.71
C PHE A 8 26.13 24.02 6.47
N THR A 9 26.79 23.54 5.42
CA THR A 9 26.76 24.24 4.14
C THR A 9 25.42 23.99 3.46
N LEU A 10 24.92 24.97 2.70
CA LEU A 10 23.65 24.85 1.97
C LEU A 10 23.62 23.60 1.06
N ILE A 11 24.76 23.29 0.43
CA ILE A 11 24.89 22.14 -0.46
C ILE A 11 24.72 20.80 0.29
N GLU A 12 25.25 20.71 1.50
CA GLU A 12 25.17 19.49 2.31
C GLU A 12 23.73 19.20 2.76
N VAL A 13 22.96 20.25 3.07
CA VAL A 13 21.53 20.12 3.38
C VAL A 13 20.73 19.65 2.16
N ILE A 14 20.99 20.21 0.98
CA ILE A 14 20.31 19.80 -0.26
C ILE A 14 20.62 18.33 -0.59
N VAL A 15 21.88 17.92 -0.46
CA VAL A 15 22.28 16.53 -0.70
C VAL A 15 21.63 15.59 0.32
N ALA A 16 21.60 15.96 1.60
CA ALA A 16 20.94 15.16 2.63
C ALA A 16 19.42 15.01 2.36
N MET A 17 18.74 16.09 1.95
CA MET A 17 17.33 16.03 1.58
C MET A 17 17.09 15.17 0.33
N ALA A 18 17.98 15.22 -0.66
CA ALA A 18 17.88 14.39 -1.86
C ALA A 18 18.02 12.90 -1.52
N ILE A 19 19.02 12.53 -0.69
CA ILE A 19 19.20 11.14 -0.23
C ILE A 19 17.97 10.70 0.58
N LEU A 20 17.48 11.54 1.50
CA LEU A 20 16.30 11.23 2.31
C LEU A 20 15.04 11.02 1.46
N ALA A 21 14.84 11.82 0.41
CA ALA A 21 13.73 11.66 -0.51
C ALA A 21 13.79 10.30 -1.24
N VAL A 22 14.97 9.92 -1.75
CA VAL A 22 15.17 8.63 -2.44
C VAL A 22 14.95 7.46 -1.48
N THR A 23 15.48 7.52 -0.25
CA THR A 23 15.31 6.44 0.74
C THR A 23 13.87 6.31 1.23
N SER A 24 13.12 7.41 1.28
CA SER A 24 11.72 7.40 1.75
C SER A 24 10.82 6.58 0.82
N ILE A 25 11.07 6.59 -0.49
CA ILE A 25 10.27 5.84 -1.48
C ILE A 25 10.30 4.34 -1.17
N ALA A 26 11.47 3.78 -0.83
CA ALA A 26 11.59 2.36 -0.50
C ALA A 26 10.81 1.99 0.78
N ILE A 27 10.83 2.86 1.79
CA ILE A 27 10.13 2.64 3.06
C ILE A 27 8.62 2.68 2.84
N PHE A 28 8.10 3.71 2.15
CA PHE A 28 6.67 3.81 1.87
C PHE A 28 6.15 2.66 1.02
N GLY A 29 6.95 2.17 0.06
CA GLY A 29 6.61 0.97 -0.72
C GLY A 29 6.39 -0.26 0.17
N SER A 30 7.24 -0.48 1.18
CA SER A 30 7.09 -1.62 2.09
C SER A 30 5.83 -1.56 2.95
N ILE A 31 5.50 -0.38 3.49
CA ILE A 31 4.32 -0.17 4.33
C ILE A 31 3.03 -0.42 3.53
N TYR A 32 2.98 0.02 2.27
CA TYR A 32 1.82 -0.21 1.41
C TYR A 32 1.51 -1.70 1.25
N THR A 33 2.53 -2.50 0.94
CA THR A 33 2.38 -3.94 0.75
C THR A 33 1.96 -4.64 2.04
N SER A 34 2.49 -4.21 3.19
CA SER A 34 2.10 -4.76 4.49
C SER A 34 0.62 -4.51 4.79
N LEU A 35 0.12 -3.28 4.61
CA LEU A 35 -1.29 -2.96 4.88
C LEU A 35 -2.26 -3.73 3.96
N ASP A 36 -1.91 -3.86 2.67
CA ASP A 36 -2.72 -4.63 1.72
C ASP A 36 -2.73 -6.13 2.06
N THR A 37 -1.58 -6.66 2.50
CA THR A 37 -1.45 -8.06 2.95
C THR A 37 -2.27 -8.31 4.21
N ASP A 38 -2.15 -7.44 5.22
CA ASP A 38 -2.86 -7.58 6.50
C ASP A 38 -4.38 -7.57 6.31
N TYR A 39 -4.87 -6.64 5.47
CA TYR A 39 -6.29 -6.57 5.12
C TYR A 39 -6.75 -7.83 4.38
N SER A 40 -5.98 -8.30 3.40
CA SER A 40 -6.31 -9.52 2.66
C SER A 40 -6.26 -10.79 3.51
N SER A 41 -5.32 -10.87 4.45
CA SER A 41 -5.22 -12.00 5.40
C SER A 41 -6.38 -12.02 6.38
N THR A 42 -6.85 -10.85 6.81
CA THR A 42 -8.05 -10.74 7.65
C THR A 42 -9.27 -11.30 6.91
N ILE A 43 -9.54 -10.82 5.68
CA ILE A 43 -10.66 -11.31 4.88
C ILE A 43 -10.58 -12.82 4.65
N MET A 44 -9.41 -13.33 4.25
CA MET A 44 -9.23 -14.76 4.00
C MET A 44 -9.48 -15.62 5.26
N THR A 45 -9.12 -15.09 6.44
CA THR A 45 -9.39 -15.76 7.72
C THR A 45 -10.90 -15.79 7.99
N GLU A 46 -11.59 -14.67 7.79
CA GLU A 46 -13.04 -14.56 7.95
C GLU A 46 -13.79 -15.50 7.00
N GLU A 47 -13.45 -15.49 5.71
CA GLU A 47 -14.01 -16.38 4.69
C GLU A 47 -13.81 -17.87 5.07
N SER A 48 -12.65 -18.22 5.62
CA SER A 48 -12.37 -19.60 6.06
C SER A 48 -13.21 -20.03 7.28
N ILE A 49 -13.47 -19.11 8.22
CA ILE A 49 -14.31 -19.37 9.39
C ILE A 49 -15.76 -19.54 8.94
N ILE A 50 -16.24 -18.67 8.05
CA ILE A 50 -17.57 -18.77 7.47
C ILE A 50 -17.72 -20.12 6.76
N ALA A 51 -16.79 -20.47 5.88
CA ALA A 51 -16.83 -21.76 5.18
C ALA A 51 -16.90 -22.94 6.16
N GLN A 52 -16.11 -22.93 7.25
CA GLN A 52 -16.15 -23.96 8.29
C GLN A 52 -17.50 -24.02 9.02
N ASN A 53 -18.07 -22.87 9.39
CA ASN A 53 -19.39 -22.81 10.00
C ASN A 53 -20.47 -23.39 9.07
N ILE A 54 -20.37 -23.11 7.77
CA ILE A 54 -21.27 -23.68 6.76
C ILE A 54 -21.10 -25.20 6.66
N VAL A 55 -19.86 -25.71 6.67
CA VAL A 55 -19.59 -27.16 6.72
C VAL A 55 -20.26 -27.81 7.93
N GLU A 56 -20.14 -27.19 9.10
CA GLU A 56 -20.75 -27.69 10.34
C GLU A 56 -22.28 -27.67 10.26
N GLY A 57 -22.87 -26.61 9.72
CA GLY A 57 -24.31 -26.52 9.49
C GLY A 57 -24.84 -27.55 8.48
N ILE A 58 -24.07 -27.88 7.43
CA ILE A 58 -24.43 -28.96 6.50
C ILE A 58 -24.36 -30.33 7.21
N LYS A 59 -23.35 -30.54 8.06
CA LYS A 59 -23.20 -31.80 8.82
C LYS A 59 -24.32 -32.00 9.84
N SER A 60 -24.77 -30.93 10.51
CA SER A 60 -25.90 -30.98 11.44
C SER A 60 -27.25 -31.08 10.73
N GLY A 61 -27.32 -30.67 9.47
CA GLY A 61 -28.55 -30.58 8.69
C GLY A 61 -29.32 -29.28 8.89
N ASP A 62 -28.70 -28.29 9.54
CA ASP A 62 -29.29 -26.96 9.77
C ASP A 62 -29.26 -26.08 8.52
N ILE A 63 -28.31 -26.32 7.62
CA ILE A 63 -28.17 -25.58 6.36
C ILE A 63 -28.52 -26.49 5.20
N THR A 64 -29.59 -26.14 4.49
CA THR A 64 -30.06 -26.85 3.28
C THR A 64 -30.08 -25.95 2.04
N GLU A 65 -29.83 -24.66 2.21
CA GLU A 65 -29.83 -23.68 1.11
C GLU A 65 -28.55 -23.81 0.30
N ALA A 66 -28.67 -23.69 -1.03
CA ALA A 66 -27.52 -23.76 -1.94
C ALA A 66 -26.79 -22.42 -2.09
N HIS A 67 -27.41 -21.32 -1.68
CA HIS A 67 -26.87 -19.98 -1.86
C HIS A 67 -27.34 -19.04 -0.74
N ILE A 68 -26.44 -18.20 -0.22
CA ILE A 68 -26.70 -17.19 0.80
C ILE A 68 -26.05 -15.87 0.34
N ASP A 69 -26.84 -14.91 -0.14
CA ASP A 69 -26.36 -13.65 -0.71
C ASP A 69 -25.84 -12.63 0.35
N ASP A 70 -26.34 -12.73 1.58
CA ASP A 70 -26.17 -11.72 2.64
C ASP A 70 -25.81 -12.37 3.97
N TYR A 71 -24.68 -13.08 4.03
CA TYR A 71 -24.16 -13.66 5.26
C TYR A 71 -23.42 -12.58 6.08
N PRO A 72 -23.94 -12.12 7.23
CA PRO A 72 -23.27 -11.10 8.03
C PRO A 72 -22.17 -11.71 8.90
N PHE A 73 -20.96 -11.17 8.84
CA PHE A 73 -19.84 -11.58 9.69
C PHE A 73 -18.92 -10.39 9.97
N ASN A 74 -18.65 -10.11 11.25
CA ASN A 74 -17.79 -9.00 11.71
C ASN A 74 -18.10 -7.64 11.02
N GLY A 75 -19.38 -7.27 10.89
CA GLY A 75 -19.79 -6.00 10.27
C GLY A 75 -19.71 -5.97 8.74
N ARG A 76 -19.35 -7.08 8.08
CA ARG A 76 -19.29 -7.22 6.62
C ARG A 76 -20.32 -8.22 6.11
N THR A 77 -20.64 -8.14 4.83
CA THR A 77 -21.56 -9.06 4.15
C THR A 77 -20.83 -9.93 3.13
N TYR A 78 -21.09 -11.23 3.20
CA TYR A 78 -20.50 -12.24 2.33
C TYR A 78 -21.58 -12.93 1.51
N SER A 79 -21.22 -13.29 0.29
CA SER A 79 -21.97 -14.22 -0.55
C SER A 79 -21.38 -15.62 -0.38
N VAL A 80 -22.24 -16.62 -0.15
CA VAL A 80 -21.86 -18.01 0.03
C VAL A 80 -22.59 -18.86 -1.01
N ASP A 81 -21.83 -19.57 -1.83
CA ASP A 81 -22.30 -20.50 -2.83
C ASP A 81 -21.95 -21.94 -2.39
N ILE A 82 -22.95 -22.82 -2.36
CA ILE A 82 -22.79 -24.22 -1.95
C ILE A 82 -23.18 -25.11 -3.12
N THR A 83 -22.18 -25.77 -3.69
CA THR A 83 -22.38 -26.72 -4.81
C THR A 83 -22.17 -28.14 -4.33
N GLU A 84 -23.22 -28.95 -4.35
CA GLU A 84 -23.10 -30.41 -4.16
C GLU A 84 -22.75 -31.09 -5.48
N SER A 85 -21.56 -31.69 -5.53
CA SER A 85 -21.13 -32.58 -6.61
C SER A 85 -21.52 -34.02 -6.28
N GLY A 86 -22.16 -34.68 -7.25
CA GLY A 86 -22.94 -35.91 -7.09
C GLY A 86 -22.33 -37.05 -6.26
N GLN A 87 -23.23 -37.89 -5.74
CA GLN A 87 -22.91 -38.92 -4.77
C GLN A 87 -22.22 -40.15 -5.42
N THR A 88 -21.00 -40.47 -4.98
CA THR A 88 -20.32 -41.72 -5.37
C THR A 88 -20.20 -42.62 -4.14
N ASN A 89 -20.76 -43.82 -4.18
CA ASN A 89 -20.73 -44.79 -3.06
C ASN A 89 -21.30 -44.25 -1.74
N GLY A 90 -22.32 -43.40 -1.81
CA GLY A 90 -22.93 -42.77 -0.64
C GLY A 90 -22.18 -41.54 -0.11
N VAL A 91 -21.05 -41.16 -0.71
CA VAL A 91 -20.27 -39.96 -0.35
C VAL A 91 -20.65 -38.83 -1.30
N SER A 92 -21.13 -37.72 -0.74
CA SER A 92 -21.34 -36.45 -1.47
C SER A 92 -20.12 -35.55 -1.29
N ARG A 93 -19.77 -34.79 -2.33
CA ARG A 93 -18.77 -33.72 -2.24
C ARG A 93 -19.49 -32.38 -2.23
N TYR A 94 -19.14 -31.52 -1.29
CA TYR A 94 -19.63 -30.15 -1.21
C TYR A 94 -18.47 -29.20 -1.48
N ASP A 95 -18.68 -28.27 -2.39
CA ASP A 95 -17.79 -27.16 -2.70
C ASP A 95 -18.47 -25.88 -2.20
N ILE A 96 -17.86 -25.23 -1.21
CA ILE A 96 -18.35 -23.99 -0.61
C ILE A 96 -17.45 -22.85 -1.08
N GLU A 97 -18.02 -21.91 -1.80
CA GLU A 97 -17.37 -20.67 -2.22
C GLU A 97 -17.87 -19.53 -1.33
N VAL A 98 -16.95 -18.81 -0.71
CA VAL A 98 -17.26 -17.64 0.12
C VAL A 98 -16.56 -16.43 -0.49
N ASN A 99 -17.31 -15.35 -0.69
CA ASN A 99 -16.78 -14.13 -1.26
C ASN A 99 -17.31 -12.89 -0.52
N LEU A 100 -16.46 -11.89 -0.31
CA LEU A 100 -16.89 -10.59 0.22
C LEU A 100 -17.71 -9.86 -0.85
N ARG A 101 -18.96 -9.48 -0.53
CA ARG A 101 -19.93 -9.01 -1.53
C ARG A 101 -19.48 -7.79 -2.33
N ASP A 102 -18.82 -6.85 -1.68
CA ASP A 102 -18.38 -5.60 -2.30
C ASP A 102 -17.02 -5.70 -3.02
N ARG A 103 -16.44 -6.90 -3.08
CA ARG A 103 -15.11 -7.11 -3.63
C ARG A 103 -15.16 -8.14 -4.76
N ASN A 104 -14.52 -7.80 -5.88
CA ASN A 104 -14.32 -8.72 -6.99
C ASN A 104 -12.99 -9.48 -6.80
N ASN A 105 -12.82 -10.15 -5.66
CA ASN A 105 -11.69 -11.04 -5.39
C ASN A 105 -12.02 -12.47 -5.80
N ASN A 106 -10.97 -13.30 -5.89
CA ASN A 106 -11.16 -14.73 -6.01
C ASN A 106 -11.81 -15.23 -4.71
N PRO A 107 -12.88 -16.03 -4.80
CA PRO A 107 -13.56 -16.56 -3.61
C PRO A 107 -12.65 -17.53 -2.86
N TYR A 108 -12.85 -17.62 -1.55
CA TYR A 108 -12.31 -18.71 -0.76
C TYR A 108 -13.12 -19.99 -1.06
N LEU A 109 -12.44 -21.04 -1.51
CA LEU A 109 -13.05 -22.32 -1.85
C LEU A 109 -12.68 -23.38 -0.81
N LEU A 110 -13.69 -23.98 -0.19
CA LEU A 110 -13.55 -25.13 0.71
C LEU A 110 -14.31 -26.33 0.13
N SER A 111 -13.58 -27.37 -0.24
CA SER A 111 -14.15 -28.66 -0.66
C SER A 111 -14.10 -29.66 0.49
N PHE A 112 -15.23 -30.31 0.80
CA PHE A 112 -15.25 -31.42 1.76
C PHE A 112 -16.14 -32.58 1.27
N TYR A 113 -15.87 -33.76 1.81
CA TYR A 113 -16.61 -34.98 1.52
C TYR A 113 -17.42 -35.39 2.74
N TYR A 114 -18.68 -35.73 2.53
CA TYR A 114 -19.59 -36.13 3.58
C TYR A 114 -20.31 -37.42 3.21
N LYS A 115 -20.40 -38.34 4.18
CA LYS A 115 -21.16 -39.57 4.06
C LYS A 115 -22.12 -39.65 5.25
N PRO A 116 -23.44 -39.49 5.05
CA PRO A 116 -24.39 -39.56 6.14
C PRO A 116 -24.38 -40.94 6.79
N GLY A 117 -24.54 -41.00 8.12
CA GLY A 117 -24.70 -42.24 8.87
C GLY A 117 -23.42 -43.03 9.20
N VAL A 118 -22.22 -42.50 8.92
CA VAL A 118 -20.95 -43.19 9.28
C VAL A 118 -20.56 -42.96 10.75
N LEU A 119 -21.08 -41.91 11.38
CA LEU A 119 -20.71 -41.51 12.73
C LEU A 119 -21.64 -42.05 13.84
N SER A 120 -22.71 -42.78 13.51
CA SER A 120 -23.66 -43.30 14.50
C SER A 120 -23.34 -44.71 15.01
N GLY A 121 -22.10 -45.19 14.84
CA GLY A 121 -21.67 -46.33 15.63
C GLY A 121 -21.69 -45.92 17.09
N GLU A 122 -22.54 -46.54 17.92
CA GLU A 122 -22.37 -46.51 19.37
C GLU A 122 -20.87 -46.68 19.64
N PRO A 123 -20.25 -45.81 20.47
CA PRO A 123 -18.86 -46.00 20.85
C PRO A 123 -18.77 -47.44 21.34
N GLY A 124 -18.11 -48.29 20.55
CA GLY A 124 -18.11 -49.73 20.78
C GLY A 124 -17.73 -49.90 22.24
N GLY A 125 -18.64 -50.50 23.01
CA GLY A 125 -18.44 -50.79 24.43
C GLY A 125 -17.14 -51.57 24.53
N GLY A 126 -16.05 -50.84 24.77
CA GLY A 126 -14.75 -51.41 25.00
C GLY A 126 -14.89 -52.13 26.32
N ASP A 127 -14.77 -53.46 26.26
CA ASP A 127 -14.69 -54.32 27.44
C ASP A 127 -13.86 -53.65 28.53
N ASP A 128 -14.49 -53.51 29.70
CA ASP A 128 -13.89 -53.13 30.97
C ASP A 128 -12.70 -54.07 31.27
N GLY A 129 -11.50 -53.65 30.92
CA GLY A 129 -10.37 -54.56 30.86
C GLY A 129 -9.00 -53.93 31.08
N GLY A 130 -8.85 -53.03 32.07
CA GLY A 130 -7.52 -52.68 32.53
C GLY A 130 -7.41 -51.32 33.21
N ASN A 131 -7.46 -51.34 34.53
CA ASN A 131 -6.90 -50.31 35.40
C ASN A 131 -5.37 -50.20 35.12
N PRO A 132 -4.87 -49.00 34.80
CA PRO A 132 -3.70 -48.54 35.53
C PRO A 132 -3.89 -47.10 36.02
N GLY A 133 -4.10 -46.98 37.33
CA GLY A 133 -3.32 -46.12 38.20
C GLY A 133 -3.00 -44.71 37.69
N GLY A 134 -3.69 -43.74 38.28
CA GLY A 134 -3.03 -42.69 39.08
C GLY A 134 -2.29 -41.59 38.33
N GLY A 135 -2.90 -40.39 38.38
CA GLY A 135 -2.29 -39.08 38.09
C GLY A 135 -3.25 -38.27 37.23
N GLY A 136 -3.94 -37.23 37.70
CA GLY A 136 -3.48 -36.16 38.57
C GLY A 136 -3.76 -34.85 37.83
N ASN A 137 -4.94 -34.27 38.11
CA ASN A 137 -5.42 -32.90 37.91
C ASN A 137 -4.67 -31.91 37.00
N ASN A 138 -5.38 -31.37 36.00
CA ASN A 138 -5.68 -29.94 35.75
C ASN A 138 -6.25 -29.85 34.32
N GLY A 139 -7.49 -29.43 34.07
CA GLY A 139 -8.10 -28.18 34.51
C GLY A 139 -8.09 -27.22 33.31
N GLY A 140 -9.10 -27.32 32.44
CA GLY A 140 -9.19 -26.52 31.21
C GLY A 140 -10.54 -26.72 30.53
N ASN A 141 -11.57 -26.13 31.13
CA ASN A 141 -12.96 -26.04 30.67
C ASN A 141 -13.06 -25.23 29.36
N PRO A 142 -13.45 -25.79 28.20
CA PRO A 142 -13.91 -24.96 27.09
C PRO A 142 -15.35 -24.54 27.41
N GLY A 143 -15.47 -23.36 28.00
CA GLY A 143 -16.74 -22.71 28.26
C GLY A 143 -17.52 -22.50 26.96
N ASN A 144 -18.52 -23.36 26.77
CA ASN A 144 -19.70 -23.11 25.98
C ASN A 144 -20.46 -21.93 26.62
N GLY A 145 -20.48 -20.80 25.93
CA GLY A 145 -21.14 -19.57 26.38
C GLY A 145 -21.77 -18.89 25.17
N GLY A 146 -23.02 -19.23 24.89
CA GLY A 146 -23.85 -18.48 23.96
C GLY A 146 -24.05 -17.05 24.44
N ASN A 147 -24.18 -16.12 23.50
CA ASN A 147 -24.86 -14.87 23.75
C ASN A 147 -25.56 -14.39 22.49
N ASN A 148 -26.88 -14.60 22.47
CA ASN A 148 -27.81 -13.84 21.65
C ASN A 148 -27.96 -12.46 22.31
N GLY A 149 -27.50 -11.42 21.62
CA GLY A 149 -27.90 -10.02 21.78
C GLY A 149 -27.61 -9.36 20.43
N GLY A 150 -28.54 -8.83 19.66
CA GLY A 150 -29.74 -8.12 20.09
C GLY A 150 -29.34 -6.72 20.54
N GLY A 151 -29.15 -5.80 19.59
CA GLY A 151 -29.02 -4.38 19.91
C GLY A 151 -28.09 -3.59 19.00
N GLU A 152 -28.72 -2.72 18.21
CA GLU A 152 -28.25 -1.36 17.91
C GLU A 152 -27.13 -1.20 16.87
N GLY A 153 -27.57 -1.12 15.62
CA GLY A 153 -27.24 -0.01 14.72
C GLY A 153 -25.78 0.41 14.66
N ASP A 154 -24.94 -0.43 14.06
CA ASP A 154 -23.67 0.03 13.54
C ASP A 154 -23.96 0.98 12.38
N LEU A 155 -23.79 2.26 12.69
CA LEU A 155 -23.63 3.34 11.72
C LEU A 155 -22.59 2.89 10.69
N PRO A 156 -22.73 3.28 9.41
CA PRO A 156 -21.71 3.00 8.42
C PRO A 156 -20.37 3.49 8.96
N ASP A 157 -19.40 2.59 9.06
CA ASP A 157 -18.03 2.91 9.46
C ASP A 157 -17.40 3.78 8.37
N ASP A 158 -17.68 5.08 8.47
CA ASP A 158 -17.16 6.14 7.62
C ASP A 158 -15.63 6.30 7.76
N GLU A 159 -15.00 5.59 8.71
CA GLU A 159 -13.54 5.64 8.96
C GLU A 159 -12.72 5.05 7.81
N ASP A 160 -13.22 4.02 7.11
CA ASP A 160 -12.57 3.49 5.90
C ASP A 160 -12.61 4.51 4.75
N SER A 161 -13.64 5.38 4.73
CA SER A 161 -13.73 6.47 3.76
C SER A 161 -12.67 7.54 4.03
N LEU A 162 -12.40 7.84 5.31
CA LEU A 162 -11.50 8.91 5.72
C LEU A 162 -10.05 8.53 5.40
N TRP A 163 -9.65 7.28 5.67
CA TRP A 163 -8.33 6.78 5.28
C TRP A 163 -8.14 6.70 3.76
N ALA A 164 -9.17 6.30 3.01
CA ALA A 164 -9.12 6.30 1.55
C ALA A 164 -8.99 7.72 0.97
N ILE A 165 -9.67 8.70 1.57
CA ILE A 165 -9.57 10.12 1.19
C ILE A 165 -8.18 10.67 1.54
N ILE A 166 -7.67 10.41 2.74
CA ILE A 166 -6.32 10.82 3.16
C ILE A 166 -5.27 10.24 2.21
N LYS A 167 -5.38 8.96 1.86
CA LYS A 167 -4.46 8.30 0.91
C LYS A 167 -4.42 9.02 -0.43
N ARG A 168 -5.58 9.35 -1.01
CA ARG A 168 -5.66 10.10 -2.27
C ARG A 168 -5.04 11.50 -2.14
N ILE A 169 -5.29 12.20 -1.03
CA ILE A 169 -4.70 13.53 -0.79
C ILE A 169 -3.17 13.45 -0.74
N VAL A 170 -2.62 12.46 -0.05
CA VAL A 170 -1.16 12.27 0.07
C VAL A 170 -0.54 11.96 -1.30
N GLU A 171 -1.17 11.08 -2.08
CA GLU A 171 -0.72 10.76 -3.45
C GLU A 171 -0.69 12.01 -4.34
N TYR A 172 -1.76 12.82 -4.33
CA TYR A 172 -1.79 14.08 -5.09
C TYR A 172 -0.72 15.08 -4.64
N LEU A 173 -0.49 15.21 -3.32
CA LEU A 173 0.53 16.10 -2.78
C LEU A 173 1.94 15.71 -3.23
N LEU A 174 2.25 14.41 -3.27
CA LEU A 174 3.53 13.90 -3.75
C LEU A 174 3.75 14.19 -5.24
N VAL A 175 2.72 14.01 -6.06
CA VAL A 175 2.78 14.34 -7.51
C VAL A 175 3.02 15.84 -7.70
N ILE A 176 2.31 16.70 -6.94
CA ILE A 176 2.48 18.15 -7.02
C ILE A 176 3.91 18.56 -6.61
N LEU A 177 4.43 17.99 -5.52
CA LEU A 177 5.80 18.25 -5.08
C LEU A 177 6.83 17.80 -6.11
N PHE A 178 6.62 16.64 -6.74
CA PHE A 178 7.50 16.16 -7.80
C PHE A 178 7.51 17.10 -9.01
N ILE A 179 6.33 17.52 -9.47
CA ILE A 179 6.21 18.49 -10.59
C ILE A 179 6.89 19.81 -10.21
N ALA A 180 6.66 20.33 -8.99
CA ALA A 180 7.29 21.55 -8.52
C ALA A 180 8.82 21.42 -8.50
N ALA A 181 9.35 20.28 -8.02
CA ALA A 181 10.78 20.01 -8.02
C ALA A 181 11.36 19.97 -9.44
N VAL A 182 10.67 19.33 -10.40
CA VAL A 182 11.07 19.31 -11.81
C VAL A 182 11.06 20.71 -12.41
N VAL A 183 10.03 21.52 -12.13
CA VAL A 183 9.95 22.91 -12.61
C VAL A 183 11.06 23.78 -12.04
N ILE A 184 11.35 23.66 -10.74
CA ILE A 184 12.45 24.37 -10.09
C ILE A 184 13.79 23.93 -10.68
N TYR A 185 13.98 22.62 -10.89
CA TYR A 185 15.18 22.07 -11.52
C TYR A 185 15.37 22.63 -12.94
N MET A 186 14.31 22.63 -13.77
CA MET A 186 14.37 23.23 -15.11
C MET A 186 14.64 24.73 -15.04
N ALA A 187 14.02 25.48 -14.13
CA ALA A 187 14.28 26.92 -13.99
C ALA A 187 15.76 27.20 -13.62
N PHE A 188 16.35 26.33 -12.80
CA PHE A 188 17.73 26.46 -12.34
C PHE A 188 18.76 26.08 -13.42
N GLU A 189 18.53 24.98 -14.14
CA GLU A 189 19.46 24.49 -15.18
C GLU A 189 19.39 25.31 -16.49
N TRP A 190 18.22 25.88 -16.81
CA TRP A 190 18.02 26.61 -18.07
C TRP A 190 18.40 28.10 -17.99
N GLY A 191 18.53 28.66 -16.78
CA GLY A 191 19.05 30.02 -16.56
C GLY A 191 20.42 30.28 -17.20
N PRO A 192 21.44 29.43 -16.98
CA PRO A 192 22.75 29.62 -17.61
C PRO A 192 22.76 29.32 -19.12
N ILE A 193 21.99 28.34 -19.60
CA ILE A 193 21.96 27.95 -21.03
C ILE A 193 21.40 29.07 -21.92
N THR A 194 20.34 29.75 -21.47
CA THR A 194 19.78 30.89 -22.23
C THR A 194 20.73 32.08 -22.29
N THR A 195 21.51 32.28 -21.23
CA THR A 195 22.54 33.33 -21.16
C THR A 195 23.71 33.03 -22.11
N LEU A 196 24.19 31.79 -22.13
CA LEU A 196 25.26 31.34 -23.04
C LEU A 196 24.82 31.39 -24.50
N ARG A 197 23.57 31.04 -24.82
CA ARG A 197 23.05 31.12 -26.20
C ARG A 197 22.99 32.57 -26.71
N ARG A 198 22.63 33.53 -25.84
CA ARG A 198 22.66 34.97 -26.18
C ARG A 198 24.09 35.47 -26.42
N ILE A 199 25.04 35.04 -25.59
CA ILE A 199 26.48 35.36 -25.76
C ILE A 199 27.02 34.77 -27.08
N ALA A 200 26.66 33.52 -27.40
CA ALA A 200 27.08 32.86 -28.63
C ALA A 200 26.52 33.54 -29.90
N ILE A 201 25.25 33.98 -29.88
CA ILE A 201 24.65 34.74 -30.99
C ILE A 201 25.39 36.07 -31.19
N CYS A 202 25.67 36.81 -30.11
CA CYS A 202 26.45 38.05 -30.22
C CYS A 202 27.87 37.80 -30.76
N LEU A 203 28.55 36.75 -30.32
CA LEU A 203 29.89 36.38 -30.81
C LEU A 203 29.89 36.05 -32.30
N ASN A 204 28.88 35.34 -32.80
CA ASN A 204 28.74 35.04 -34.23
C ASN A 204 28.44 36.30 -35.06
N GLU A 205 27.59 37.19 -34.56
CA GLU A 205 27.26 38.47 -35.22
C GLU A 205 28.49 39.39 -35.30
N LEU A 206 29.33 39.39 -34.25
CA LEU A 206 30.59 40.14 -34.20
C LEU A 206 31.68 39.55 -35.09
N ASN A 207 31.75 38.23 -35.22
CA ASN A 207 32.71 37.56 -36.10
C ASN A 207 32.38 37.82 -37.59
N ALA A 208 31.10 37.97 -37.92
CA ALA A 208 30.65 38.33 -39.27
C ALA A 208 31.08 39.75 -39.69
N GLU A 209 31.37 40.65 -38.74
CA GLU A 209 31.69 42.06 -39.01
C GLU A 209 33.20 42.31 -39.23
N ASN A 210 34.06 41.30 -39.09
CA ASN A 210 35.50 41.30 -39.42
C ASN A 210 36.28 42.57 -39.00
N GLN A 211 35.99 43.11 -37.81
CA GLN A 211 36.74 44.22 -37.23
C GLN A 211 37.48 43.80 -35.97
N SER A 212 38.70 44.31 -35.81
CA SER A 212 39.55 44.22 -34.62
C SER A 212 38.96 45.02 -33.46
N ILE A 213 37.82 44.58 -32.94
CA ILE A 213 37.12 45.25 -31.86
C ILE A 213 37.88 44.96 -30.55
N THR A 214 38.34 46.01 -29.90
CA THR A 214 38.95 45.96 -28.57
C THR A 214 37.92 45.48 -27.53
N ARG A 215 38.38 44.73 -26.52
CA ARG A 215 37.51 44.15 -25.48
C ARG A 215 36.58 45.19 -24.83
N GLN A 216 37.05 46.42 -24.63
CA GLN A 216 36.26 47.52 -24.05
C GLN A 216 34.99 47.83 -24.84
N THR A 217 35.11 47.98 -26.17
CA THR A 217 33.98 48.30 -27.05
C THR A 217 32.96 47.17 -27.10
N LEU A 218 33.41 45.92 -26.96
CA LEU A 218 32.56 44.75 -26.82
C LEU A 218 31.70 44.82 -25.54
N TYR A 219 32.31 45.22 -24.42
CA TYR A 219 31.63 45.35 -23.13
C TYR A 219 30.57 46.44 -23.17
N ASP A 220 30.89 47.60 -23.74
CA ASP A 220 29.95 48.72 -23.82
C ASP A 220 28.73 48.39 -24.69
N LYS A 221 28.94 47.70 -25.82
CA LYS A 221 27.84 47.22 -26.68
C LYS A 221 26.97 46.18 -25.97
N LEU A 222 27.56 45.23 -25.25
CA LEU A 222 26.81 44.21 -24.50
C LEU A 222 26.02 44.82 -23.33
N HIS A 223 26.61 45.77 -22.62
CA HIS A 223 25.96 46.45 -21.49
C HIS A 223 24.80 47.32 -21.98
N SER A 224 25.01 48.12 -23.03
CA SER A 224 24.00 49.01 -23.62
C SER A 224 22.82 48.25 -24.24
N LYS A 225 23.09 47.20 -25.03
CA LYS A 225 22.04 46.53 -25.80
C LYS A 225 21.24 45.50 -24.97
N TYR A 226 21.85 44.90 -23.96
CA TYR A 226 21.24 43.79 -23.20
C TYR A 226 21.16 44.00 -21.70
N GLY A 227 21.59 45.16 -21.18
CA GLY A 227 21.63 45.43 -19.74
C GLY A 227 22.57 44.48 -18.97
N PHE A 228 23.47 43.80 -19.67
CA PHE A 228 24.32 42.77 -19.09
C PHE A 228 25.36 43.42 -18.19
N ASN A 229 25.36 43.10 -16.89
CA ASN A 229 26.37 43.60 -15.95
C ASN A 229 27.50 42.55 -15.80
N PRO A 230 28.62 42.68 -16.52
CA PRO A 230 29.66 41.66 -16.59
C PRO A 230 30.33 41.40 -15.24
N SER A 231 30.33 42.38 -14.32
CA SER A 231 30.92 42.21 -12.99
C SER A 231 30.27 41.08 -12.19
N ARG A 232 28.96 40.84 -12.37
CA ARG A 232 28.25 39.74 -11.73
C ARG A 232 28.54 38.39 -12.38
N PHE A 233 28.64 38.36 -13.70
CA PHE A 233 28.95 37.14 -14.45
C PHE A 233 30.37 36.66 -14.20
N PHE A 234 31.37 37.56 -14.21
CA PHE A 234 32.76 37.18 -13.94
C PHE A 234 32.98 36.75 -12.48
N LYS A 235 32.32 37.40 -11.50
CA LYS A 235 32.33 36.92 -10.11
C LYS A 235 31.75 35.52 -9.98
N TRP A 236 30.69 35.22 -10.73
CA TRP A 236 30.03 33.91 -10.72
C TRP A 236 30.86 32.82 -11.42
N VAL A 237 31.41 33.09 -12.61
CA VAL A 237 32.20 32.10 -13.39
C VAL A 237 33.55 31.79 -12.74
N TRP A 238 34.21 32.78 -12.15
CA TRP A 238 35.56 32.62 -11.61
C TRP A 238 35.61 32.47 -10.08
N GLY A 239 34.46 32.39 -9.42
CA GLY A 239 34.38 32.21 -7.96
C GLY A 239 35.08 33.30 -7.15
N LEU A 240 35.26 34.50 -7.73
CA LEU A 240 35.87 35.63 -7.06
C LEU A 240 34.84 36.27 -6.11
N LYS A 241 35.00 36.02 -4.80
CA LYS A 241 34.22 36.68 -3.74
C LYS A 241 34.39 38.20 -3.79
#